data_AF-A0A5E7CY93-F1
#
_entry.id   AF-A0A5E7CY93-F1
#
_cell.length_a   1.000
_cell.length_b   1.000
_cell.length_c   1.000
_cell.angle_alpha   90.00
_cell.angle_beta   90.00
_cell.angle_gamma   90.00
#
_symmetry.space_group_name_H-M   'P 1'
#
loop_
_entity.id
_entity.type
_entity.pdbx_description
1 polymer ?
#
loop_
_entity_poly.entity_id
_entity_poly.type
_entity_poly.pdbx_seq_one_letter_code
_entity_poly.pdbx_strand_id
1 'polypeptide(L)'
;MFPMTSIAAALALLFCASAIAAPVSSAGTTPRSLLAQAKGLPADFEEHFFDVPLAVRVELDQQPLGEAMVVLSRDDRITLLEFTDTSDNRFGPVEREKWASYLKPGVPLGNCTGACPDQVLAVHYNLENSLVSILTENAERDVATKRYFDQPAGGSSGLMVRNQLNLNGGQDQDLGGRYGLEASASLGNWSQTFNMQLARLGGPDDKLYHAIHELYTQRELQGSFLRLSSVRKHFDVRHDSSAIEARLEAAPFLSNGRPGDDIALRVSFNGVELSPDITPRQVVSAADAMTGSRVLLQIDPVKPEGGYKPGDYSGNVLMLFSAKAPGE
;
A
#
# COMPACT_ATOMS: atom_id res chain seq x y z
N MET A 1 -27.83 -24.27 60.29
CA MET A 1 -26.61 -23.95 61.05
C MET A 1 -25.41 -24.39 60.22
N PHE A 2 -24.47 -23.45 60.03
CA PHE A 2 -23.16 -23.57 59.37
C PHE A 2 -23.10 -23.74 57.83
N PRO A 3 -22.13 -23.08 57.17
CA PRO A 3 -22.45 -22.09 56.15
C PRO A 3 -21.81 -22.36 54.78
N MET A 4 -22.30 -21.61 53.80
CA MET A 4 -21.82 -21.51 52.43
C MET A 4 -20.37 -20.99 52.38
N THR A 5 -19.50 -21.69 51.65
CA THR A 5 -18.22 -21.16 51.18
C THR A 5 -18.27 -21.02 49.66
N SER A 6 -18.10 -19.78 49.20
CA SER A 6 -18.06 -19.41 47.79
C SER A 6 -16.69 -19.76 47.22
N ILE A 7 -16.67 -20.59 46.17
CA ILE A 7 -15.45 -20.88 45.41
C ILE A 7 -15.17 -19.66 44.51
N ALA A 8 -14.25 -18.81 44.95
CA ALA A 8 -13.67 -17.76 44.14
C ALA A 8 -12.70 -18.40 43.14
N ALA A 9 -13.18 -18.67 41.92
CA ALA A 9 -12.32 -19.02 40.80
C ALA A 9 -11.60 -17.76 40.31
N ALA A 10 -10.29 -17.71 40.57
CA ALA A 10 -9.39 -16.66 40.13
C ALA A 10 -9.34 -16.61 38.59
N LEU A 11 -9.85 -15.51 38.03
CA LEU A 11 -9.68 -15.17 36.62
C LEU A 11 -8.27 -14.60 36.45
N ALA A 12 -7.33 -15.43 35.99
CA ALA A 12 -6.00 -14.97 35.60
C ALA A 12 -6.11 -14.14 34.31
N LEU A 13 -6.17 -12.81 34.46
CA LEU A 13 -6.00 -11.85 33.38
C LEU A 13 -4.54 -11.90 32.90
N LEU A 14 -4.29 -12.64 31.82
CA LEU A 14 -3.09 -12.50 31.01
C LEU A 14 -3.14 -11.13 30.31
N PHE A 15 -2.61 -10.11 30.99
CA PHE A 15 -2.21 -8.87 30.34
C PHE A 15 -1.03 -9.20 29.42
N CYS A 16 -1.28 -9.23 28.11
CA CYS A 16 -0.22 -9.09 27.11
C CYS A 16 0.56 -7.82 27.44
N ALA A 17 1.80 -7.99 27.90
CA ALA A 17 2.75 -6.90 28.02
C ALA A 17 3.00 -6.33 26.62
N SER A 18 2.29 -5.27 26.27
CA SER A 18 2.74 -4.35 25.22
C SER A 18 4.09 -3.80 25.68
N ALA A 19 5.16 -4.30 25.07
CA ALA A 19 6.46 -3.65 25.12
C ALA A 19 6.31 -2.26 24.50
N ILE A 20 6.06 -1.27 25.35
CA ILE A 20 6.31 0.12 24.99
C ILE A 20 7.82 0.20 24.88
N ALA A 21 8.33 0.22 23.65
CA ALA A 21 9.70 0.64 23.43
C ALA A 21 9.85 1.98 24.16
N ALA A 22 10.73 2.02 25.16
CA ALA A 22 11.13 3.29 25.75
C ALA A 22 11.51 4.20 24.58
N PRO A 23 11.13 5.49 24.60
CA PRO A 23 11.71 6.42 23.66
C PRO A 23 13.21 6.24 23.82
N VAL A 24 13.88 5.81 22.74
CA VAL A 24 15.32 5.89 22.66
C VAL A 24 15.58 7.34 22.95
N SER A 25 16.13 7.64 24.12
CA SER A 25 16.66 8.96 24.37
C SER A 25 17.76 9.06 23.32
N SER A 26 17.44 9.69 22.19
CA SER A 26 18.42 10.33 21.36
C SER A 26 19.08 11.31 22.32
N ALA A 27 20.11 10.86 23.02
CA ALA A 27 21.01 11.71 23.74
C ALA A 27 21.42 12.73 22.67
N GLY A 28 20.87 13.94 22.83
CA GLY A 28 20.84 14.91 21.76
C GLY A 28 22.24 15.03 21.17
N THR A 29 22.32 14.95 19.85
CA THR A 29 23.37 15.56 19.05
C THR A 29 23.33 17.07 19.27
N THR A 30 23.55 17.51 20.51
CA THR A 30 24.06 18.84 20.77
C THR A 30 25.48 18.81 20.23
N PRO A 31 25.82 19.61 19.20
CA PRO A 31 27.16 19.64 18.64
C PRO A 31 28.12 20.02 19.76
N ARG A 32 28.93 19.05 20.20
CA ARG A 32 30.00 19.26 21.16
C ARG A 32 31.25 19.62 20.38
N SER A 33 32.00 20.62 20.84
CA SER A 33 33.33 20.94 20.28
C SER A 33 34.21 19.69 20.22
N LEU A 34 35.18 19.63 19.30
CA LEU A 34 36.08 18.48 19.17
C LEU A 34 36.75 18.16 20.51
N LEU A 35 37.16 19.21 21.23
CA LEU A 35 37.76 19.09 22.55
C LEU A 35 36.79 18.49 23.59
N ALA A 36 35.50 18.79 23.50
CA ALA A 36 34.50 18.18 24.39
C ALA A 36 34.17 16.73 24.00
N GLN A 37 34.35 16.35 22.73
CA GLN A 37 34.29 14.96 22.29
C GLN A 37 35.53 14.16 22.69
N ALA A 38 36.70 14.81 22.75
CA ALA A 38 37.96 14.21 23.19
C ALA A 38 38.08 14.09 24.73
N LYS A 39 37.22 14.75 25.51
CA LYS A 39 37.19 14.66 26.98
C LYS A 39 36.89 13.22 27.43
N GLY A 40 37.93 12.53 27.88
CA GLY A 40 37.89 11.12 28.30
C GLY A 40 38.95 10.24 27.63
N LEU A 41 39.63 10.76 26.61
CA LEU A 41 40.77 10.10 25.96
C LEU A 41 42.05 10.31 26.78
N PRO A 42 42.99 9.34 26.81
CA PRO A 42 44.31 9.51 27.42
C PRO A 42 45.03 10.74 26.85
N ALA A 43 45.85 11.42 27.66
CA ALA A 43 46.54 12.65 27.25
C ALA A 43 47.42 12.46 26.00
N ASP A 44 48.05 11.28 25.86
CA ASP A 44 48.89 10.92 24.71
C ASP A 44 48.07 10.74 23.41
N PHE A 45 46.75 10.63 23.51
CA PHE A 45 45.87 10.40 22.36
C PHE A 45 45.54 11.71 21.63
N GLU A 46 45.52 12.87 22.31
CA GLU A 46 45.23 14.16 21.66
C GLU A 46 46.28 14.56 20.61
N GLU A 47 47.54 14.15 20.79
CA GLU A 47 48.63 14.43 19.85
C GLU A 47 48.51 13.65 18.53
N HIS A 48 47.63 12.65 18.47
CA HIS A 48 47.44 11.80 17.28
C HIS A 48 46.18 12.14 16.48
N PHE A 49 45.41 13.16 16.87
CA PHE A 49 44.18 13.57 16.17
C PHE A 49 44.23 14.99 15.65
N PHE A 50 44.96 15.87 16.33
CA PHE A 50 45.11 17.25 15.89
C PHE A 50 46.39 17.40 15.06
N ASP A 51 46.31 18.24 14.04
CA ASP A 51 47.42 18.65 13.18
C ASP A 51 48.09 17.49 12.41
N VAL A 52 47.40 16.34 12.28
CA VAL A 52 47.82 15.18 11.50
C VAL A 52 46.79 14.80 10.43
N PRO A 53 47.19 14.20 9.30
CA PRO A 53 46.27 13.70 8.29
C PRO A 53 45.42 12.52 8.79
N LEU A 54 44.10 12.65 8.71
CA LEU A 54 43.11 11.65 9.08
C LEU A 54 42.28 11.24 7.85
N ALA A 55 42.12 9.92 7.66
CA ALA A 55 41.21 9.38 6.66
C ALA A 55 39.78 9.39 7.22
N VAL A 56 38.87 10.04 6.50
CA VAL A 56 37.49 10.27 6.94
C VAL A 56 36.52 10.05 5.79
N ARG A 57 35.29 9.68 6.13
CA ARG A 57 34.17 9.74 5.17
C ARG A 57 33.59 11.15 5.20
N VAL A 58 33.21 11.66 4.03
CA VAL A 58 32.54 12.96 3.90
C VAL A 58 31.14 12.75 3.34
N GLU A 59 30.15 13.32 4.01
CA GLU A 59 28.75 13.30 3.61
C GLU A 59 28.20 14.72 3.47
N LEU A 60 27.40 14.94 2.43
CA LEU A 60 26.61 16.14 2.21
C LEU A 60 25.14 15.78 2.36
N ASP A 61 24.42 16.42 3.28
CA ASP A 61 22.98 16.20 3.48
C ASP A 61 22.63 14.69 3.63
N GLN A 62 23.43 13.98 4.43
CA GLN A 62 23.37 12.52 4.70
C GLN A 62 23.71 11.60 3.50
N GLN A 63 24.28 12.14 2.44
CA GLN A 63 24.66 11.39 1.25
C GLN A 63 26.18 11.36 1.08
N PRO A 64 26.78 10.22 0.71
CA PRO A 64 28.22 10.09 0.58
C PRO A 64 28.74 11.00 -0.54
N LEU A 65 29.67 11.88 -0.20
CA LEU A 65 30.40 12.74 -1.13
C LEU A 65 31.72 12.08 -1.59
N GLY A 66 32.33 11.30 -0.71
CA GLY A 66 33.54 10.52 -0.93
C GLY A 66 34.32 10.27 0.36
N GLU A 67 35.42 9.54 0.23
CA GLU A 67 36.43 9.43 1.30
C GLU A 67 37.53 10.48 1.07
N ALA A 68 38.11 10.99 2.15
CA ALA A 68 39.05 12.10 2.10
C ALA A 68 40.13 12.03 3.19
N MET A 69 41.24 12.71 2.93
CA MET A 69 42.24 13.05 3.94
C MET A 69 41.99 14.47 4.44
N VAL A 70 41.84 14.63 5.76
CA VAL A 70 41.61 15.92 6.41
C VAL A 70 42.57 16.15 7.56
N VAL A 71 42.73 17.40 7.99
CA VAL A 71 43.43 17.77 9.22
C VAL A 71 42.45 18.48 10.14
N LEU A 72 42.42 18.07 11.41
CA LEU A 72 41.65 18.73 12.46
C LEU A 72 42.61 19.60 13.27
N SER A 73 42.20 20.83 13.52
CA SER A 73 42.97 21.81 14.29
C SER A 73 42.37 21.99 15.68
N ARG A 74 43.20 22.44 16.62
CA ARG A 74 42.80 22.65 18.02
C ARG A 74 41.82 23.81 18.22
N ASP A 75 41.67 24.68 17.23
CA ASP A 75 40.68 25.77 17.21
C ASP A 75 39.34 25.35 16.57
N ASP A 76 39.02 24.05 16.61
CA ASP A 76 37.79 23.46 16.07
C ASP A 76 37.60 23.71 14.55
N ARG A 77 38.68 23.70 13.76
CA ARG A 77 38.58 23.76 12.28
C ARG A 77 38.97 22.44 11.62
N ILE A 78 38.32 22.18 10.49
CA ILE A 78 38.64 21.09 9.58
C ILE A 78 39.21 21.64 8.27
N THR A 79 40.31 21.06 7.83
CA THR A 79 40.95 21.40 6.55
C THR A 79 41.02 20.15 5.68
N LEU A 80 40.46 20.22 4.47
CA LEU A 80 40.59 19.14 3.50
C LEU A 80 41.97 19.18 2.81
N LEU A 81 42.65 18.03 2.76
CA LEU A 81 43.85 17.85 1.94
C LEU A 81 43.44 17.40 0.53
N GLU A 82 42.77 16.25 0.43
CA GLU A 82 42.33 15.67 -0.84
C GLU A 82 41.19 14.65 -0.63
N PHE A 83 40.43 14.37 -1.70
CA PHE A 83 39.52 13.24 -1.75
C PHE A 83 40.28 12.01 -2.27
N THR A 84 40.17 10.88 -1.58
CA THR A 84 40.90 9.63 -1.88
C THR A 84 40.06 8.61 -2.63
N ASP A 85 38.74 8.55 -2.35
CA ASP A 85 37.80 7.69 -3.09
C ASP A 85 36.55 8.49 -3.48
N THR A 86 36.18 8.39 -4.76
CA THR A 86 35.05 9.08 -5.39
C THR A 86 34.11 8.11 -6.12
N SER A 87 34.15 6.82 -5.78
CA SER A 87 33.39 5.77 -6.45
C SER A 87 31.86 5.85 -6.23
N ASP A 88 31.40 6.66 -5.27
CA ASP A 88 29.98 6.80 -4.96
C ASP A 88 29.25 7.89 -5.77
N ASN A 89 28.09 7.49 -6.29
CA ASN A 89 27.64 7.82 -7.65
C ASN A 89 26.57 8.92 -7.74
N ARG A 90 26.36 9.70 -6.67
CA ARG A 90 25.33 10.76 -6.65
C ARG A 90 25.87 12.14 -7.01
N PHE A 91 27.08 12.47 -6.58
CA PHE A 91 27.69 13.78 -6.80
C PHE A 91 28.75 13.73 -7.89
N GLY A 92 28.60 14.59 -8.89
CA GLY A 92 29.55 14.71 -9.99
C GLY A 92 30.88 15.39 -9.58
N PRO A 93 31.91 15.34 -10.44
CA PRO A 93 33.23 15.92 -10.13
C PRO A 93 33.19 17.43 -9.87
N VAL A 94 32.28 18.17 -10.54
CA VAL A 94 32.11 19.63 -10.36
C VAL A 94 31.62 19.96 -8.95
N GLU A 95 30.63 19.20 -8.47
CA GLU A 95 30.06 19.40 -7.15
C GLU A 95 31.04 18.99 -6.04
N ARG A 96 31.83 17.94 -6.30
CA ARG A 96 32.91 17.56 -5.40
C ARG A 96 34.01 18.61 -5.31
N GLU A 97 34.44 19.19 -6.43
CA GLU A 97 35.46 20.25 -6.41
C GLU A 97 34.96 21.52 -5.71
N LYS A 98 33.66 21.82 -5.81
CA LYS A 98 33.01 22.90 -5.07
C LYS A 98 33.16 22.69 -3.55
N TRP A 99 32.77 21.53 -3.05
CA TRP A 99 32.90 21.20 -1.62
C TRP A 99 34.36 21.05 -1.18
N ALA A 100 35.23 20.57 -2.08
CA ALA A 100 36.67 20.57 -1.83
C ALA A 100 37.20 21.98 -1.62
N SER A 101 36.84 22.91 -2.50
CA SER A 101 37.22 24.33 -2.44
C SER A 101 36.68 25.02 -1.18
N TYR A 102 35.52 24.58 -0.68
CA TYR A 102 34.97 25.06 0.59
C TYR A 102 35.79 24.59 1.80
N LEU A 103 36.23 23.33 1.84
CA LEU A 103 36.94 22.76 3.00
C LEU A 103 38.46 23.02 3.01
N LYS A 104 39.10 23.21 1.85
CA LYS A 104 40.57 23.44 1.73
C LYS A 104 41.11 24.65 2.52
N PRO A 105 40.39 25.79 2.66
CA PRO A 105 40.88 26.93 3.43
C PRO A 105 40.86 26.75 4.96
N GLY A 106 40.26 25.66 5.46
CA GLY A 106 40.04 25.43 6.88
C GLY A 106 38.71 26.04 7.35
N VAL A 107 37.71 25.19 7.61
CA VAL A 107 36.34 25.59 7.96
C VAL A 107 36.08 25.36 9.44
N PRO A 108 35.46 26.31 10.17
CA PRO A 108 35.06 26.07 11.56
C PRO A 108 33.98 25.00 11.65
N LEU A 109 34.13 24.10 12.62
CA LEU A 109 33.14 23.08 12.95
C LEU A 109 32.01 23.67 13.81
N GLY A 110 30.83 23.10 13.65
CA GLY A 110 29.59 23.56 14.28
C GLY A 110 28.69 24.31 13.29
N ASN A 111 27.78 25.12 13.85
CA ASN A 111 26.87 25.93 13.04
C ASN A 111 27.66 27.02 12.29
N CYS A 112 27.33 27.24 11.03
CA CYS A 112 27.93 28.30 10.28
C CYS A 112 27.42 29.67 10.78
N THR A 113 28.33 30.52 11.26
CA THR A 113 28.01 31.86 11.77
C THR A 113 28.65 32.92 10.85
N GLY A 114 27.83 33.69 10.14
CA GLY A 114 28.27 34.79 9.28
C GLY A 114 27.92 34.59 7.80
N ALA A 115 28.86 34.85 6.90
CA ALA A 115 28.69 34.62 5.47
C ALA A 115 28.88 33.12 5.17
N CYS A 116 27.78 32.37 5.14
CA CYS A 116 27.77 30.94 4.84
C CYS A 116 27.63 30.74 3.33
N PRO A 117 28.73 30.44 2.61
CA PRO A 117 28.66 30.16 1.18
C PRO A 117 27.81 28.90 0.96
N ASP A 118 27.19 28.82 -0.22
CA ASP A 118 26.50 27.62 -0.67
C ASP A 118 25.40 27.09 0.26
N GLN A 119 24.78 27.98 1.04
CA GLN A 119 23.67 27.67 1.95
C GLN A 119 24.06 26.64 3.02
N VAL A 120 25.34 26.58 3.40
CA VAL A 120 25.81 25.70 4.48
C VAL A 120 25.22 26.17 5.81
N LEU A 121 24.57 25.25 6.51
CA LEU A 121 24.01 25.46 7.84
C LEU A 121 25.00 25.03 8.93
N ALA A 122 25.68 23.91 8.74
CA ALA A 122 26.65 23.40 9.70
C ALA A 122 27.67 22.46 9.06
N VAL A 123 28.86 22.38 9.65
CA VAL A 123 29.85 21.33 9.36
C VAL A 123 30.16 20.62 10.67
N HIS A 124 29.93 19.32 10.72
CA HIS A 124 30.15 18.53 11.93
C HIS A 124 31.18 17.44 11.67
N TYR A 125 32.04 17.20 12.66
CA TYR A 125 32.93 16.05 12.69
C TYR A 125 32.53 15.12 13.84
N ASN A 126 32.32 13.85 13.51
CA ASN A 126 32.10 12.79 14.47
C ASN A 126 33.40 11.99 14.64
N LEU A 127 34.05 12.16 15.80
CA LEU A 127 35.29 11.46 16.17
C LEU A 127 35.12 9.93 16.25
N GLU A 128 33.95 9.43 16.68
CA GLU A 128 33.68 8.00 16.84
C GLU A 128 33.61 7.28 15.48
N ASN A 129 33.03 7.94 14.48
CA ASN A 129 32.76 7.35 13.17
C ASN A 129 33.72 7.83 12.07
N SER A 130 34.70 8.70 12.39
CA SER A 130 35.56 9.38 11.42
C SER A 130 34.76 9.97 10.25
N LEU A 131 33.67 10.67 10.58
CA LEU A 131 32.69 11.18 9.63
C LEU A 131 32.62 12.71 9.66
N VAL A 132 32.76 13.32 8.49
CA VAL A 132 32.47 14.73 8.24
C VAL A 132 31.08 14.84 7.63
N SER A 133 30.18 15.57 8.28
CA SER A 133 28.83 15.83 7.78
C SER A 133 28.68 17.33 7.48
N ILE A 134 28.41 17.66 6.23
CA ILE A 134 28.07 19.01 5.78
C ILE A 134 26.55 19.07 5.62
N LEU A 135 25.91 20.01 6.32
CA LEU A 135 24.48 20.23 6.25
C LEU A 135 24.19 21.54 5.52
N THR A 136 23.29 21.51 4.54
CA THR A 136 22.84 22.69 3.77
C THR A 136 21.33 22.90 3.89
N GLU A 137 20.84 24.05 3.43
CA GLU A 137 19.38 24.28 3.29
C GLU A 137 18.69 23.29 2.34
N ASN A 138 19.44 22.56 1.50
CA ASN A 138 18.88 21.58 0.56
C ASN A 138 18.58 20.22 1.19
N ALA A 139 19.03 19.94 2.42
CA ALA A 139 18.76 18.69 3.13
C ALA A 139 17.27 18.33 3.18
N GLU A 140 16.41 19.33 3.37
CA GLU A 140 14.95 19.18 3.41
C GLU A 140 14.30 19.22 2.01
N ARG A 141 15.03 19.69 0.99
CA ARG A 141 14.54 19.78 -0.39
C ARG A 141 14.80 18.50 -1.19
N ASP A 142 15.81 17.73 -0.80
CA ASP A 142 16.31 16.57 -1.56
C ASP A 142 15.62 15.23 -1.19
N VAL A 143 14.35 15.32 -0.75
CA VAL A 143 13.45 14.16 -0.53
C VAL A 143 12.75 13.75 -1.84
N ALA A 144 13.41 13.94 -2.99
CA ALA A 144 12.93 13.48 -4.29
C ALA A 144 13.44 12.06 -4.62
N THR A 145 13.78 11.25 -3.61
CA THR A 145 13.96 9.81 -3.82
C THR A 145 12.65 9.26 -4.36
N LYS A 146 12.60 8.98 -5.67
CA LYS A 146 11.42 8.45 -6.35
C LYS A 146 10.98 7.18 -5.63
N ARG A 147 9.93 7.30 -4.82
CA ARG A 147 9.43 6.21 -3.98
C ARG A 147 8.76 5.11 -4.80
N TYR A 148 8.36 5.43 -6.04
CA TYR A 148 7.65 4.55 -6.95
C TYR A 148 8.30 4.59 -8.34
N PHE A 149 8.29 3.44 -9.02
CA PHE A 149 8.65 3.37 -10.43
C PHE A 149 7.61 4.10 -11.30
N ASP A 150 8.08 4.79 -12.34
CA ASP A 150 7.16 5.37 -13.32
C ASP A 150 6.54 4.27 -14.16
N GLN A 151 5.26 4.44 -14.48
CA GLN A 151 4.61 3.60 -15.47
C GLN A 151 5.13 3.93 -16.88
N PRO A 152 5.13 2.96 -17.81
CA PRO A 152 5.44 3.22 -19.21
C PRO A 152 4.55 4.35 -19.75
N ALA A 153 5.16 5.38 -20.36
CA ALA A 153 4.44 6.58 -20.79
C ALA A 153 3.31 6.30 -21.81
N GLY A 154 3.46 5.25 -22.63
CA GLY A 154 2.45 4.79 -23.58
C GLY A 154 1.52 3.69 -23.07
N GLY A 155 1.70 3.26 -21.81
CA GLY A 155 1.03 2.09 -21.27
C GLY A 155 1.40 0.80 -22.01
N SER A 156 0.55 -0.22 -21.91
CA SER A 156 0.71 -1.49 -22.63
C SER A 156 -0.59 -1.93 -23.29
N SER A 157 -0.48 -2.72 -24.34
CA SER A 157 -1.62 -3.34 -25.01
C SER A 157 -1.33 -4.82 -25.21
N GLY A 158 -2.19 -5.69 -24.71
CA GLY A 158 -2.01 -7.12 -24.83
C GLY A 158 -3.18 -7.91 -24.25
N LEU A 159 -3.29 -9.17 -24.64
CA LEU A 159 -4.27 -10.11 -24.12
C LEU A 159 -3.57 -11.45 -23.91
N MET A 160 -3.66 -11.98 -22.69
CA MET A 160 -3.26 -13.33 -22.35
C MET A 160 -4.53 -14.12 -22.01
N VAL A 161 -4.64 -15.33 -22.54
CA VAL A 161 -5.77 -16.22 -22.29
C VAL A 161 -5.24 -17.60 -21.92
N ARG A 162 -5.75 -18.14 -20.83
CA ARG A 162 -5.50 -19.51 -20.37
C ARG A 162 -6.81 -20.28 -20.42
N ASN A 163 -6.75 -21.42 -21.11
CA ASN A 163 -7.85 -22.35 -21.24
C ASN A 163 -7.46 -23.66 -20.56
N GLN A 164 -8.31 -24.18 -19.68
CA GLN A 164 -8.10 -25.47 -19.04
C GLN A 164 -9.37 -26.31 -19.15
N LEU A 165 -9.31 -27.41 -19.88
CA LEU A 165 -10.39 -28.38 -19.98
C LEU A 165 -10.01 -29.66 -19.23
N ASN A 166 -10.88 -30.11 -18.34
CA ASN A 166 -10.78 -31.40 -17.65
C ASN A 166 -12.08 -32.17 -17.89
N LEU A 167 -11.98 -33.39 -18.39
CA LEU A 167 -13.12 -34.27 -18.65
C LEU A 167 -12.92 -35.56 -17.86
N ASN A 168 -14.00 -36.08 -17.27
CA ASN A 168 -13.99 -37.32 -16.52
C ASN A 168 -15.22 -38.16 -16.88
N GLY A 169 -15.02 -39.45 -17.16
CA GLY A 169 -16.10 -40.38 -17.51
C GLY A 169 -15.54 -41.80 -17.72
N GLY A 170 -16.42 -42.81 -17.76
CA GLY A 170 -16.04 -44.22 -17.87
C GLY A 170 -17.20 -45.14 -18.22
N GLN A 171 -16.96 -46.46 -18.26
CA GLN A 171 -17.99 -47.46 -18.64
C GLN A 171 -19.24 -47.43 -17.74
N ASP A 172 -19.07 -47.13 -16.44
CA ASP A 172 -20.16 -47.03 -15.45
C ASP A 172 -20.21 -45.65 -14.78
N GLN A 173 -19.70 -44.60 -15.46
CA GLN A 173 -19.67 -43.24 -14.93
C GLN A 173 -20.11 -42.24 -16.00
N ASP A 174 -21.13 -41.45 -15.67
CA ASP A 174 -21.60 -40.35 -16.50
C ASP A 174 -20.50 -39.32 -16.77
N LEU A 175 -20.51 -38.77 -17.99
CA LEU A 175 -19.54 -37.78 -18.42
C LEU A 175 -19.71 -36.48 -17.61
N GLY A 176 -18.70 -36.17 -16.82
CA GLY A 176 -18.48 -34.88 -16.18
C GLY A 176 -17.35 -34.11 -16.83
N GLY A 177 -17.26 -32.83 -16.51
CA GLY A 177 -16.15 -32.02 -16.94
C GLY A 177 -16.17 -30.61 -16.39
N ARG A 178 -15.00 -29.97 -16.43
CA ARG A 178 -14.79 -28.57 -16.07
C ARG A 178 -14.00 -27.87 -17.16
N TYR A 179 -14.47 -26.69 -17.54
CA TYR A 179 -13.76 -25.77 -18.41
C TYR A 179 -13.48 -24.47 -17.64
N GLY A 180 -12.20 -24.15 -17.47
CA GLY A 180 -11.72 -22.91 -16.89
C GLY A 180 -11.19 -21.98 -17.97
N LEU A 181 -11.61 -20.72 -17.91
CA LEU A 181 -11.18 -19.64 -18.78
C LEU A 181 -10.67 -18.50 -17.91
N GLU A 182 -9.39 -18.16 -18.06
CA GLU A 182 -8.76 -17.02 -17.42
C GLU A 182 -8.21 -16.11 -18.51
N ALA A 183 -8.46 -14.81 -18.39
CA ALA A 183 -7.95 -13.81 -19.31
C ALA A 183 -7.44 -12.59 -18.56
N SER A 184 -6.27 -12.11 -18.96
CA SER A 184 -5.74 -10.82 -18.52
C SER A 184 -5.43 -9.95 -19.73
N ALA A 185 -5.87 -8.70 -19.70
CA ALA A 185 -5.61 -7.76 -20.78
C ALA A 185 -5.00 -6.47 -20.24
N SER A 186 -4.22 -5.80 -21.07
CA SER A 186 -3.79 -4.44 -20.83
C SER A 186 -4.21 -3.55 -21.99
N LEU A 187 -4.61 -2.31 -21.68
CA LEU A 187 -4.90 -1.27 -22.65
C LEU A 187 -4.51 0.09 -22.08
N GLY A 188 -3.38 0.64 -22.56
CA GLY A 188 -2.76 1.81 -21.95
C GLY A 188 -2.34 1.49 -20.51
N ASN A 189 -2.79 2.31 -19.56
CA ASN A 189 -2.45 2.16 -18.14
C ASN A 189 -3.53 1.38 -17.36
N TRP A 190 -4.42 0.69 -18.08
CA TRP A 190 -5.47 -0.14 -17.49
C TRP A 190 -5.14 -1.61 -17.67
N SER A 191 -5.36 -2.39 -16.62
CA SER A 191 -5.42 -3.85 -16.65
C SER A 191 -6.86 -4.33 -16.52
N GLN A 192 -7.16 -5.46 -17.15
CA GLN A 192 -8.43 -6.17 -17.08
C GLN A 192 -8.14 -7.60 -16.65
N THR A 193 -8.91 -8.13 -15.71
CA THR A 193 -8.82 -9.52 -15.26
C THR A 193 -10.20 -10.16 -15.35
N PHE A 194 -10.24 -11.37 -15.90
CA PHE A 194 -11.45 -12.20 -16.01
C PHE A 194 -11.10 -13.65 -15.68
N ASN A 195 -11.90 -14.27 -14.81
CA ASN A 195 -11.76 -15.68 -14.44
C ASN A 195 -13.15 -16.31 -14.35
N MET A 196 -13.40 -17.27 -15.23
CA MET A 196 -14.67 -17.98 -15.35
C MET A 196 -14.46 -19.48 -15.35
N GLN A 197 -15.42 -20.18 -14.75
CA GLN A 197 -15.50 -21.62 -14.73
C GLN A 197 -16.87 -22.09 -15.19
N LEU A 198 -16.86 -23.08 -16.07
CA LEU A 198 -18.01 -23.90 -16.42
C LEU A 198 -17.75 -25.32 -15.91
N ALA A 199 -18.78 -25.98 -15.38
CA ALA A 199 -18.68 -27.36 -14.92
C ALA A 199 -19.99 -28.09 -15.13
N ARG A 200 -19.90 -29.34 -15.57
CA ARG A 200 -20.99 -30.31 -15.51
C ARG A 200 -20.52 -31.44 -14.61
N LEU A 201 -21.32 -31.76 -13.60
CA LEU A 201 -21.04 -32.88 -12.70
C LEU A 201 -21.51 -34.16 -13.41
N GLY A 202 -20.70 -35.22 -13.38
CA GLY A 202 -21.14 -36.53 -13.86
C GLY A 202 -22.23 -37.07 -12.93
N GLY A 203 -23.41 -37.37 -13.48
CA GLY A 203 -24.56 -37.89 -12.77
C GLY A 203 -25.84 -37.75 -13.61
N PRO A 204 -27.01 -38.09 -13.04
CA PRO A 204 -28.30 -38.01 -13.74
C PRO A 204 -28.79 -36.58 -14.01
N ASP A 205 -28.12 -35.56 -13.47
CA ASP A 205 -28.46 -34.16 -13.68
C ASP A 205 -27.64 -33.56 -14.83
N ASP A 206 -28.33 -32.94 -15.78
CA ASP A 206 -27.76 -32.33 -16.97
C ASP A 206 -27.30 -30.87 -16.75
N LYS A 207 -27.40 -30.39 -15.52
CA LYS A 207 -27.14 -28.99 -15.15
C LYS A 207 -25.71 -28.55 -15.39
N LEU A 208 -25.58 -27.44 -16.13
CA LEU A 208 -24.33 -26.72 -16.32
C LEU A 208 -24.15 -25.67 -15.22
N TYR A 209 -23.16 -25.88 -14.37
CA TYR A 209 -22.72 -24.93 -13.37
C TYR A 209 -21.79 -23.90 -14.00
N HIS A 210 -21.96 -22.63 -13.65
CA HIS A 210 -21.12 -21.54 -14.11
C HIS A 210 -20.80 -20.60 -12.96
N ALA A 211 -19.56 -20.11 -12.91
CA ALA A 211 -19.12 -19.14 -11.94
C ALA A 211 -18.13 -18.17 -12.58
N ILE A 212 -18.25 -16.89 -12.25
CA ILE A 212 -17.23 -15.88 -12.52
C ILE A 212 -16.58 -15.58 -11.18
N HIS A 213 -15.31 -15.97 -11.05
CA HIS A 213 -14.53 -15.83 -9.83
C HIS A 213 -13.93 -14.43 -9.72
N GLU A 214 -13.46 -13.89 -10.85
CA GLU A 214 -12.90 -12.55 -10.92
C GLU A 214 -13.37 -11.87 -12.19
N LEU A 215 -13.78 -10.62 -12.06
CA LEU A 215 -14.03 -9.73 -13.18
C LEU A 215 -13.79 -8.31 -12.68
N TYR A 216 -12.66 -7.73 -13.08
CA TYR A 216 -12.33 -6.37 -12.69
C TYR A 216 -11.44 -5.66 -13.69
N THR A 217 -11.52 -4.33 -13.64
CA THR A 217 -10.58 -3.43 -14.28
C THR A 217 -9.79 -2.69 -13.23
N GLN A 218 -8.52 -2.42 -13.49
CA GLN A 218 -7.65 -1.73 -12.55
C GLN A 218 -6.73 -0.73 -13.27
N ARG A 219 -6.42 0.36 -12.57
CA ARG A 219 -5.40 1.33 -12.97
C ARG A 219 -4.49 1.62 -11.78
N GLU A 220 -3.18 1.48 -12.00
CA GLU A 220 -2.16 1.87 -11.03
C GLU A 220 -1.99 3.40 -11.02
N LEU A 221 -1.79 3.97 -9.84
CA LEU A 221 -1.45 5.37 -9.60
C LEU A 221 -0.21 5.42 -8.69
N GLN A 222 0.37 6.60 -8.48
CA GLN A 222 1.48 6.73 -7.53
C GLN A 222 0.98 6.47 -6.11
N GLY A 223 1.42 5.36 -5.51
CA GLY A 223 1.07 4.97 -4.13
C GLY A 223 -0.38 4.52 -3.91
N SER A 224 -1.18 4.35 -4.96
CA SER A 224 -2.58 3.91 -4.87
C SER A 224 -3.02 3.19 -6.16
N PHE A 225 -4.19 2.54 -6.14
CA PHE A 225 -4.77 1.94 -7.33
C PHE A 225 -6.29 2.17 -7.36
N LEU A 226 -6.85 2.31 -8.56
CA LEU A 226 -8.29 2.29 -8.78
C LEU A 226 -8.67 0.90 -9.28
N ARG A 227 -9.50 0.15 -8.55
CA ARG A 227 -10.04 -1.14 -9.00
C ARG A 227 -11.57 -1.09 -9.03
N LEU A 228 -12.13 -1.58 -10.13
CA LEU A 228 -13.56 -1.70 -10.33
C LEU A 228 -13.92 -3.16 -10.62
N SER A 229 -14.78 -3.76 -9.78
CA SER A 229 -15.19 -5.17 -9.91
C SER A 229 -16.69 -5.34 -9.65
N SER A 230 -17.30 -6.35 -10.25
CA SER A 230 -18.65 -6.77 -9.84
C SER A 230 -18.61 -7.45 -8.47
N VAL A 231 -19.50 -7.09 -7.55
CA VAL A 231 -19.70 -7.86 -6.32
C VAL A 231 -20.69 -8.97 -6.61
N ARG A 232 -20.26 -10.22 -6.43
CA ARG A 232 -21.10 -11.42 -6.63
C ARG A 232 -21.09 -12.29 -5.39
N LYS A 233 -22.28 -12.63 -4.90
CA LYS A 233 -22.41 -13.48 -3.71
C LYS A 233 -23.64 -14.38 -3.83
N HIS A 234 -23.47 -15.67 -3.58
CA HIS A 234 -24.59 -16.59 -3.49
C HIS A 234 -25.24 -16.49 -2.10
N PHE A 235 -26.57 -16.52 -2.07
CA PHE A 235 -27.40 -16.55 -0.88
C PHE A 235 -28.29 -17.79 -0.91
N ASP A 236 -28.40 -18.47 0.23
CA ASP A 236 -29.37 -19.54 0.42
C ASP A 236 -30.65 -18.89 0.95
N VAL A 237 -31.75 -19.05 0.21
CA VAL A 237 -33.04 -18.41 0.51
C VAL A 237 -34.13 -19.46 0.60
N ARG A 238 -35.02 -19.29 1.57
CA ARG A 238 -36.15 -20.18 1.81
C ARG A 238 -37.31 -19.39 2.42
N HIS A 239 -38.53 -19.76 2.03
CA HIS A 239 -39.75 -19.25 2.63
C HIS A 239 -40.83 -20.33 2.61
N ASP A 240 -41.66 -20.42 3.65
CA ASP A 240 -42.48 -21.61 3.88
C ASP A 240 -43.76 -21.68 3.01
N SER A 241 -44.25 -20.55 2.49
CA SER A 241 -45.57 -20.52 1.81
C SER A 241 -45.76 -19.50 0.68
N SER A 242 -44.80 -18.61 0.45
CA SER A 242 -44.92 -17.49 -0.50
C SER A 242 -43.67 -17.31 -1.34
N ALA A 243 -43.86 -16.68 -2.50
CA ALA A 243 -42.78 -16.15 -3.31
C ALA A 243 -42.00 -15.07 -2.53
N ILE A 244 -40.71 -14.94 -2.83
CA ILE A 244 -39.86 -13.89 -2.26
C ILE A 244 -39.78 -12.78 -3.29
N GLU A 245 -40.09 -11.57 -2.85
CA GLU A 245 -39.98 -10.34 -3.64
C GLU A 245 -38.87 -9.45 -3.06
N ALA A 246 -38.27 -8.62 -3.92
CA ALA A 246 -37.24 -7.69 -3.50
C ALA A 246 -37.32 -6.35 -4.24
N ARG A 247 -36.80 -5.31 -3.60
CA ARG A 247 -36.56 -3.98 -4.19
C ARG A 247 -35.41 -3.28 -3.48
N LEU A 248 -34.95 -2.17 -4.05
CA LEU A 248 -33.99 -1.30 -3.40
C LEU A 248 -34.71 -0.26 -2.54
N GLU A 249 -34.05 0.19 -1.47
CA GLU A 249 -34.56 1.30 -0.66
C GLU A 249 -34.37 2.65 -1.37
N ALA A 250 -33.23 2.79 -2.04
CA ALA A 250 -32.82 3.98 -2.76
C ALA A 250 -32.00 3.59 -4.00
N ALA A 251 -31.83 4.55 -4.92
CA ALA A 251 -30.93 4.38 -6.06
C ALA A 251 -29.50 4.12 -5.55
N PRO A 252 -28.84 3.01 -5.94
CA PRO A 252 -27.54 2.65 -5.40
C PRO A 252 -26.42 3.32 -6.19
N PHE A 253 -25.43 3.87 -5.48
CA PHE A 253 -24.26 4.51 -6.07
C PHE A 253 -23.05 4.38 -5.15
N LEU A 254 -21.85 4.54 -5.72
CA LEU A 254 -20.63 4.81 -4.98
C LEU A 254 -20.28 6.29 -5.12
N SER A 255 -19.85 6.93 -4.03
CA SER A 255 -19.47 8.33 -4.00
C SER A 255 -18.09 8.53 -3.39
N ASN A 256 -17.38 9.53 -3.91
CA ASN A 256 -16.14 10.07 -3.35
C ASN A 256 -16.37 11.45 -2.70
N GLY A 257 -17.64 11.88 -2.57
CA GLY A 257 -18.04 13.18 -2.01
C GLY A 257 -17.91 14.37 -2.97
N ARG A 258 -17.50 14.17 -4.23
CA ARG A 258 -17.39 15.24 -5.23
C ARG A 258 -18.64 15.29 -6.13
N PRO A 259 -19.22 16.48 -6.39
CA PRO A 259 -20.37 16.60 -7.26
C PRO A 259 -20.06 16.10 -8.69
N GLY A 260 -20.90 15.19 -9.19
CA GLY A 260 -20.79 14.67 -10.56
C GLY A 260 -19.82 13.49 -10.75
N ASP A 261 -19.15 13.05 -9.68
CA ASP A 261 -18.21 11.93 -9.73
C ASP A 261 -18.87 10.58 -9.35
N ASP A 262 -20.14 10.58 -8.93
CA ASP A 262 -20.84 9.38 -8.46
C ASP A 262 -20.92 8.28 -9.52
N ILE A 263 -20.73 7.04 -9.08
CA ILE A 263 -20.78 5.84 -9.92
C ILE A 263 -22.08 5.10 -9.59
N ALA A 264 -23.05 5.16 -10.49
CA ALA A 264 -24.30 4.41 -10.34
C ALA A 264 -24.04 2.89 -10.29
N LEU A 265 -24.83 2.16 -9.53
CA LEU A 265 -24.74 0.70 -9.43
C LEU A 265 -26.00 0.06 -10.04
N ARG A 266 -25.81 -1.09 -10.69
CA ARG A 266 -26.88 -1.99 -11.12
C ARG A 266 -26.91 -3.18 -10.18
N VAL A 267 -28.07 -3.45 -9.58
CA VAL A 267 -28.23 -4.53 -8.60
C VAL A 267 -29.22 -5.54 -9.13
N SER A 268 -28.84 -6.81 -9.16
CA SER A 268 -29.74 -7.91 -9.50
C SER A 268 -29.68 -9.03 -8.48
N PHE A 269 -30.83 -9.66 -8.24
CA PHE A 269 -30.96 -10.79 -7.34
C PHE A 269 -31.71 -11.91 -8.05
N ASN A 270 -31.11 -13.11 -8.10
CA ASN A 270 -31.59 -14.23 -8.91
C ASN A 270 -31.83 -13.86 -10.39
N GLY A 271 -30.97 -13.00 -10.96
CA GLY A 271 -31.08 -12.52 -12.34
C GLY A 271 -32.14 -11.44 -12.57
N VAL A 272 -32.92 -11.05 -11.55
CA VAL A 272 -33.92 -9.97 -11.64
C VAL A 272 -33.29 -8.64 -11.22
N GLU A 273 -33.25 -7.66 -12.12
CA GLU A 273 -32.77 -6.31 -11.80
C GLU A 273 -33.74 -5.60 -10.85
N LEU A 274 -33.20 -5.08 -9.74
CA LEU A 274 -33.94 -4.39 -8.68
C LEU A 274 -33.92 -2.88 -8.92
N SER A 275 -35.01 -2.21 -8.55
CA SER A 275 -35.14 -0.76 -8.61
C SER A 275 -35.61 -0.20 -7.26
N PRO A 276 -35.46 1.10 -7.00
CA PRO A 276 -36.04 1.76 -5.84
C PRO A 276 -37.56 2.02 -5.97
N ASP A 277 -38.20 1.48 -7.01
CA ASP A 277 -39.65 1.63 -7.22
C ASP A 277 -40.43 1.02 -6.05
N ILE A 278 -41.61 1.56 -5.78
CA ILE A 278 -42.44 1.11 -4.66
C ILE A 278 -42.92 -0.34 -4.82
N THR A 279 -43.10 -0.79 -6.05
CA THR A 279 -43.56 -2.15 -6.37
C THR A 279 -42.38 -3.12 -6.35
N PRO A 280 -42.33 -4.05 -5.39
CA PRO A 280 -41.27 -5.04 -5.34
C PRO A 280 -41.40 -6.03 -6.49
N ARG A 281 -40.28 -6.65 -6.87
CA ARG A 281 -40.23 -7.63 -7.96
C ARG A 281 -40.07 -9.03 -7.38
N GLN A 282 -40.83 -9.98 -7.91
CA GLN A 282 -40.62 -11.38 -7.56
C GLN A 282 -39.23 -11.83 -7.99
N VAL A 283 -38.42 -12.25 -7.01
CA VAL A 283 -37.05 -12.73 -7.22
C VAL A 283 -36.93 -14.24 -7.04
N VAL A 284 -37.82 -14.87 -6.28
CA VAL A 284 -37.89 -16.33 -6.13
C VAL A 284 -39.36 -16.75 -6.15
N SER A 285 -39.69 -17.79 -6.93
CA SER A 285 -41.05 -18.32 -6.99
C SER A 285 -41.44 -18.99 -5.66
N ALA A 286 -42.73 -19.14 -5.38
CA ALA A 286 -43.19 -19.84 -4.18
C ALA A 286 -42.71 -21.31 -4.14
N ALA A 287 -42.71 -21.99 -5.30
CA ALA A 287 -42.25 -23.38 -5.41
C ALA A 287 -40.77 -23.52 -5.04
N ASP A 288 -39.92 -22.64 -5.56
CA ASP A 288 -38.46 -22.64 -5.33
C ASP A 288 -38.10 -22.15 -3.91
N ALA A 289 -38.91 -21.25 -3.35
CA ALA A 289 -38.72 -20.76 -2.00
C ALA A 289 -39.06 -21.84 -0.95
N MET A 290 -40.09 -22.67 -1.18
CA MET A 290 -40.47 -23.76 -0.27
C MET A 290 -39.40 -24.86 -0.18
N THR A 291 -38.78 -25.20 -1.30
CA THR A 291 -37.72 -26.23 -1.36
C THR A 291 -36.37 -25.70 -0.86
N GLY A 292 -36.20 -24.38 -0.83
CA GLY A 292 -34.94 -23.72 -0.52
C GLY A 292 -34.06 -23.65 -1.77
N SER A 293 -33.59 -22.44 -2.10
CA SER A 293 -32.84 -22.18 -3.33
C SER A 293 -31.56 -21.41 -3.04
N ARG A 294 -30.50 -21.73 -3.77
CA ARG A 294 -29.26 -20.92 -3.80
C ARG A 294 -29.32 -19.96 -4.98
N VAL A 295 -29.34 -18.66 -4.70
CA VAL A 295 -29.52 -17.60 -5.70
C VAL A 295 -28.37 -16.59 -5.66
N LEU A 296 -28.09 -15.94 -6.79
CA LEU A 296 -26.98 -14.99 -6.93
C LEU A 296 -27.44 -13.55 -6.67
N LEU A 297 -26.74 -12.84 -5.79
CA LEU A 297 -26.69 -11.37 -5.77
C LEU A 297 -25.54 -10.90 -6.66
N GLN A 298 -25.82 -9.96 -7.54
CA GLN A 298 -24.84 -9.30 -8.39
C GLN A 298 -25.01 -7.77 -8.31
N ILE A 299 -23.91 -7.06 -8.04
CA ILE A 299 -23.85 -5.60 -8.00
C ILE A 299 -22.75 -5.16 -8.95
N ASP A 300 -23.11 -4.46 -10.02
CA ASP A 300 -22.21 -4.00 -11.06
C ASP A 300 -22.15 -2.48 -11.11
N PRO A 301 -20.96 -1.86 -11.18
CA PRO A 301 -20.86 -0.43 -11.46
C PRO A 301 -21.27 -0.11 -12.91
N VAL A 302 -22.00 0.99 -13.08
CA VAL A 302 -22.40 1.54 -14.38
C VAL A 302 -21.39 2.61 -14.77
N LYS A 303 -20.77 2.45 -15.94
CA LYS A 303 -19.74 3.37 -16.44
C LYS A 303 -20.33 4.78 -16.69
N PRO A 304 -19.82 5.84 -16.03
CA PRO A 304 -20.23 7.21 -16.30
C PRO A 304 -19.80 7.68 -17.70
N GLU A 305 -20.49 8.70 -18.21
CA GLU A 305 -20.10 9.40 -19.45
C GLU A 305 -18.73 10.07 -19.25
N GLY A 306 -17.76 9.78 -20.13
CA GLY A 306 -16.36 10.19 -19.95
C GLY A 306 -15.50 9.26 -19.09
N GLY A 307 -16.06 8.17 -18.57
CA GLY A 307 -15.34 7.13 -17.82
C GLY A 307 -15.17 7.43 -16.34
N TYR A 308 -14.48 6.53 -15.63
CA TYR A 308 -14.29 6.62 -14.19
C TYR A 308 -13.29 7.70 -13.82
N LYS A 309 -13.65 8.55 -12.85
CA LYS A 309 -12.74 9.50 -12.24
C LYS A 309 -11.91 8.78 -11.15
N PRO A 310 -10.63 9.14 -10.98
CA PRO A 310 -9.81 8.55 -9.92
C PRO A 310 -10.25 9.06 -8.55
N GLY A 311 -10.32 8.16 -7.57
CA GLY A 311 -10.64 8.47 -6.19
C GLY A 311 -11.05 7.22 -5.41
N ASP A 312 -11.17 7.38 -4.09
CA ASP A 312 -11.73 6.36 -3.22
C ASP A 312 -13.24 6.55 -3.15
N TYR A 313 -13.97 5.52 -3.55
CA TYR A 313 -15.42 5.53 -3.62
C TYR A 313 -16.01 4.57 -2.59
N SER A 314 -17.05 5.00 -1.90
CA SER A 314 -17.78 4.18 -0.95
C SER A 314 -19.28 4.37 -1.13
N GLY A 315 -20.07 3.36 -0.78
CA GLY A 315 -21.51 3.40 -0.92
C GLY A 315 -22.16 2.18 -0.29
N ASN A 316 -23.47 2.27 -0.10
CA ASN A 316 -24.28 1.21 0.49
C ASN A 316 -25.35 0.77 -0.50
N VAL A 317 -25.62 -0.54 -0.53
CA VAL A 317 -26.76 -1.12 -1.26
C VAL A 317 -27.74 -1.67 -0.22
N LEU A 318 -28.86 -0.98 -0.05
CA LEU A 318 -29.92 -1.39 0.86
C LEU A 318 -31.03 -2.11 0.06
N MET A 319 -31.17 -3.41 0.32
CA MET A 319 -32.18 -4.25 -0.30
C MET A 319 -33.26 -4.59 0.73
N LEU A 320 -34.53 -4.50 0.31
CA LEU A 320 -35.67 -4.96 1.08
C LEU A 320 -36.19 -6.25 0.47
N PHE A 321 -36.45 -7.25 1.31
CA PHE A 321 -37.11 -8.49 0.94
C PHE A 321 -38.48 -8.58 1.59
N SER A 322 -39.48 -9.02 0.85
CA SER A 322 -40.84 -9.27 1.33
C SER A 322 -41.37 -10.60 0.83
N ALA A 323 -42.31 -11.18 1.56
CA ALA A 323 -43.08 -12.32 1.09
C ALA A 323 -44.29 -11.81 0.31
N LYS A 324 -44.57 -12.39 -0.87
CA LYS A 324 -45.80 -12.08 -1.60
C LYS A 324 -47.02 -12.47 -0.76
N ALA A 325 -47.99 -11.56 -0.65
CA ALA A 325 -49.20 -11.81 0.11
C ALA A 325 -50.05 -12.92 -0.54
N PRO A 326 -50.73 -13.79 0.23
CA PRO A 326 -51.60 -14.82 -0.35
C PRO A 326 -52.82 -14.17 -1.04
N GLY A 327 -52.96 -14.36 -2.36
CA GLY A 327 -54.16 -13.95 -3.13
C GLY A 327 -53.96 -12.98 -4.29
N GLU A 328 -52.72 -12.52 -4.54
CA GLU A 328 -52.31 -11.73 -5.72
C GLU A 328 -51.37 -12.49 -6.66
#